data_AF-A0A8T7DDM9-F1
#
_entry.id   AF-A0A8T7DDM9-F1
#
_cell.length_a   1.000
_cell.length_b   1.000
_cell.length_c   1.000
_cell.angle_alpha   90.00
_cell.angle_beta   90.00
_cell.angle_gamma   90.00
#
_symmetry.space_group_name_H-M   'P 1'
#
loop_
_entity.id
_entity.type
_entity.pdbx_description
1 polymer ?
#
loop_
_entity_poly.entity_id
_entity_poly.type
_entity_poly.pdbx_seq_one_letter_code
_entity_poly.pdbx_strand_id
1 'polypeptide(L)'
;MNKTRFLPVIFTATLLLATGCSEDYIPVPATQCGEIVEHSTKILGKFAKPKNQMLRQCQNSTDLQRGCALQAKIVADLTKCKDI
;
A
#
# COMPACT_ATOMS: atom_id res chain seq x y z
N MET A 1 -51.60 9.48 38.61
CA MET A 1 -51.62 9.30 37.14
C MET A 1 -50.53 10.16 36.55
N ASN A 2 -49.34 9.60 36.33
CA ASN A 2 -48.14 10.38 36.04
C ASN A 2 -47.50 9.74 34.81
N LYS A 3 -47.53 10.50 33.73
CA LYS A 3 -47.36 10.07 32.35
C LYS A 3 -45.96 9.52 32.09
N THR A 4 -45.96 8.47 31.28
CA THR A 4 -44.82 7.76 30.75
C THR A 4 -43.99 8.62 29.78
N ARG A 5 -42.68 8.31 29.73
CA ARG A 5 -41.72 8.52 28.62
C ARG A 5 -41.12 9.92 28.48
N PHE A 6 -39.80 9.99 28.52
CA PHE A 6 -38.93 10.39 27.42
C PHE A 6 -37.47 10.13 27.86
N LEU A 7 -36.95 8.94 27.54
CA LEU A 7 -35.52 8.64 27.63
C LEU A 7 -34.90 9.12 26.31
N PRO A 8 -34.01 10.13 26.30
CA PRO A 8 -33.28 10.46 25.09
C PRO A 8 -32.21 9.38 24.89
N VAL A 9 -32.47 8.45 23.98
CA VAL A 9 -31.43 7.57 23.42
C VAL A 9 -30.52 8.46 22.59
N ILE A 10 -29.46 8.98 23.21
CA ILE A 10 -28.38 9.68 22.53
C ILE A 10 -27.63 8.60 21.74
N PHE A 11 -28.01 8.46 20.47
CA PHE A 11 -27.35 7.62 19.48
C PHE A 11 -26.00 8.29 19.16
N THR A 12 -24.96 7.91 19.91
CA THR A 12 -23.58 8.27 19.58
C THR A 12 -23.22 7.62 18.26
N ALA A 13 -23.42 8.35 17.16
CA ALA A 13 -22.87 8.03 15.86
C ALA A 13 -21.36 8.29 15.93
N THR A 14 -20.61 7.31 16.43
CA THR A 14 -19.15 7.30 16.32
C THR A 14 -18.82 7.09 14.85
N LEU A 15 -18.74 8.19 14.10
CA LEU A 15 -18.20 8.22 12.76
C LEU A 15 -16.71 7.89 12.89
N LEU A 16 -16.36 6.60 12.84
CA LEU A 16 -15.00 6.17 12.57
C LEU A 16 -14.67 6.67 11.17
N LEU A 17 -14.18 7.91 11.11
CA LEU A 17 -13.37 8.38 10.01
C LEU A 17 -12.15 7.47 9.99
N ALA A 18 -12.27 6.34 9.31
CA ALA A 18 -11.12 5.63 8.79
C ALA A 18 -10.46 6.63 7.85
N THR A 19 -9.52 7.41 8.36
CA THR A 19 -8.51 8.06 7.54
C THR A 19 -7.78 6.93 6.86
N GLY A 20 -8.30 6.51 5.71
CA GLY A 20 -7.53 5.80 4.72
C GLY A 20 -6.44 6.77 4.33
N CYS A 21 -5.34 6.76 5.09
CA CYS A 21 -4.11 7.35 4.65
C CYS A 21 -3.88 6.71 3.28
N SER A 22 -3.98 7.53 2.23
CA SER A 22 -3.27 7.20 1.01
C SER A 22 -1.85 6.94 1.51
N GLU A 23 -1.32 5.72 1.37
CA GLU A 23 0.05 5.48 1.78
C GLU A 23 0.90 6.39 0.89
N ASP A 24 1.26 7.56 1.42
CA ASP A 24 2.10 8.54 0.77
C ASP A 24 3.51 7.96 0.81
N TYR A 25 3.76 7.00 -0.09
CA TYR A 25 5.09 6.49 -0.29
C TYR A 25 5.97 7.63 -0.80
N ILE A 26 7.21 7.69 -0.30
CA ILE A 26 8.17 8.66 -0.83
C ILE A 26 8.42 8.32 -2.31
N PRO A 27 8.17 9.25 -3.27
CA PRO A 27 8.41 8.98 -4.68
C PRO A 27 9.89 8.66 -4.92
N VAL A 28 10.15 7.58 -5.65
CA VAL A 28 11.51 7.11 -5.95
C VAL A 28 11.76 7.12 -7.46
N PRO A 29 12.85 7.74 -7.94
CA PRO A 29 13.15 7.83 -9.37
C PRO A 29 13.52 6.46 -9.98
N ALA A 30 13.31 6.33 -11.30
CA ALA A 30 13.62 5.12 -12.07
C ALA A 30 15.11 4.70 -12.03
N THR A 31 16.02 5.63 -11.72
CA THR A 31 17.44 5.35 -11.53
C THR A 31 17.72 4.37 -10.39
N GLN A 32 16.80 4.24 -9.43
CA GLN A 32 16.90 3.30 -8.31
C GLN A 32 16.27 1.92 -8.60
N CYS A 33 15.82 1.67 -9.84
CA CYS A 33 15.20 0.38 -10.18
C CYS A 33 16.09 -0.84 -9.96
N GLY A 34 17.42 -0.68 -9.99
CA GLY A 34 18.35 -1.76 -9.63
C GLY A 34 18.14 -2.25 -8.20
N GLU A 35 18.05 -1.31 -7.25
CA GLU A 35 17.83 -1.58 -5.83
C GLU A 35 16.42 -2.13 -5.57
N ILE A 36 15.40 -1.51 -6.17
CA ILE A 36 14.00 -1.94 -6.01
C ILE A 36 13.81 -3.37 -6.50
N VAL A 37 14.39 -3.72 -7.65
CA VAL A 37 14.29 -5.08 -8.20
C VAL A 37 15.04 -6.08 -7.32
N GLU A 38 16.20 -5.73 -6.79
CA GLU A 38 16.92 -6.59 -5.86
C GLU A 38 16.10 -6.85 -4.58
N HIS A 39 15.55 -5.78 -4.00
CA HIS A 39 14.67 -5.85 -2.83
C HIS A 39 13.43 -6.71 -3.09
N SER A 40 12.74 -6.45 -4.19
CA SER A 40 11.53 -7.20 -4.58
C SER A 40 11.84 -8.67 -4.89
N THR A 41 13.00 -8.96 -5.50
CA THR A 41 13.44 -10.34 -5.77
C THR A 41 13.67 -11.11 -4.47
N LYS A 42 14.25 -10.47 -3.43
CA LYS A 42 14.43 -11.07 -2.10
C LYS A 42 13.08 -11.42 -1.45
N ILE A 43 12.09 -10.55 -1.59
CA ILE A 43 10.74 -10.77 -1.06
C ILE A 43 10.02 -11.90 -1.80
N LEU A 44 10.10 -11.92 -3.14
CA LEU A 44 9.41 -12.89 -3.98
C LEU A 44 10.08 -14.27 -3.97
N GLY A 45 11.39 -14.36 -3.75
CA GLY A 45 12.15 -15.60 -3.77
C GLY A 45 11.91 -16.38 -5.06
N LYS A 46 11.41 -17.62 -4.95
CA LYS A 46 11.11 -18.49 -6.10
C LYS A 46 10.00 -17.98 -7.03
N PHE A 47 9.20 -17.01 -6.57
CA PHE A 47 8.13 -16.39 -7.36
C PHE A 47 8.62 -15.19 -8.16
N ALA A 48 9.90 -14.82 -8.04
CA ALA A 48 10.46 -13.70 -8.77
C ALA A 48 10.45 -13.99 -10.28
N LYS A 49 10.04 -12.98 -11.05
CA LYS A 49 10.21 -12.96 -12.51
C LYS A 49 11.69 -12.78 -12.86
N PRO A 50 12.09 -13.06 -14.11
CA PRO A 50 13.43 -12.73 -14.58
C PRO A 50 13.81 -11.27 -14.30
N LYS A 51 15.03 -11.02 -13.82
CA LYS A 51 15.50 -9.68 -13.40
C LYS A 51 15.32 -8.61 -14.48
N ASN A 52 15.54 -8.96 -15.74
CA ASN A 52 15.35 -8.06 -16.89
C ASN A 52 13.88 -7.65 -17.09
N GLN A 53 12.93 -8.56 -16.81
CA GLN A 53 11.51 -8.26 -16.87
C GLN A 53 11.12 -7.30 -15.74
N MET A 54 11.55 -7.59 -14.51
CA MET A 54 11.28 -6.72 -13.35
C MET A 54 11.91 -5.33 -13.51
N LEU A 55 13.12 -5.23 -14.07
CA LEU A 55 13.74 -3.94 -14.38
C LEU A 55 12.90 -3.11 -15.36
N ARG A 56 12.40 -3.74 -16.43
CA ARG A 56 11.53 -3.05 -17.41
C ARG A 56 10.21 -2.60 -16.77
N GLN A 57 9.61 -3.46 -15.94
CA GLN A 57 8.39 -3.11 -15.21
C GLN A 57 8.63 -1.93 -14.28
N CYS A 58 9.67 -2.00 -13.42
CA CYS A 58 10.05 -0.92 -12.54
C CYS A 58 10.30 0.42 -13.26
N GLN A 59 10.99 0.41 -14.40
CA GLN A 59 11.29 1.63 -15.17
C GLN A 59 10.03 2.29 -15.73
N ASN A 60 9.02 1.49 -16.07
CA ASN A 60 7.74 1.96 -16.60
C ASN A 60 6.74 2.36 -15.52
N SER A 61 6.98 1.99 -14.27
CA SER A 61 6.13 2.38 -13.14
C SER A 61 6.25 3.87 -12.82
N THR A 62 5.33 4.39 -12.03
CA THR A 62 5.42 5.74 -11.47
C THR A 62 6.41 5.79 -10.31
N ASP A 63 6.90 6.99 -9.98
CA ASP A 63 7.80 7.17 -8.83
C ASP A 63 7.14 6.72 -7.50
N LEU A 64 5.82 6.90 -7.38
CA LEU A 64 5.06 6.49 -6.20
C LEU A 64 5.00 4.96 -6.07
N GLN A 65 4.77 4.24 -7.17
CA GLN A 65 4.79 2.78 -7.16
C GLN A 65 6.18 2.26 -6.78
N ARG A 66 7.25 2.87 -7.31
CA ARG A 66 8.63 2.55 -6.94
C ARG A 66 8.86 2.74 -5.43
N GLY A 67 8.36 3.83 -4.87
CA GLY A 67 8.36 4.09 -3.44
C GLY A 67 7.62 3.03 -2.63
N CYS A 68 6.46 2.57 -3.12
CA CYS A 68 5.70 1.48 -2.50
C CYS A 68 6.50 0.18 -2.45
N ALA A 69 7.04 -0.25 -3.60
CA ALA A 69 7.77 -1.52 -3.69
C ALA A 69 9.03 -1.52 -2.82
N LEU A 70 9.70 -0.38 -2.67
CA LEU A 70 10.88 -0.25 -1.80
C LEU A 70 10.53 -0.41 -0.31
N GLN A 71 9.31 -0.03 0.10
CA GLN A 71 8.86 -0.16 1.49
C GLN A 71 8.18 -1.51 1.80
N ALA A 72 7.85 -2.29 0.77
CA ALA A 72 7.25 -3.61 0.94
C ALA A 72 8.17 -4.54 1.76
N LYS A 73 7.58 -5.34 2.66
CA LYS A 73 8.33 -6.27 3.51
C LYS A 73 8.03 -7.73 3.20
N ILE A 74 6.82 -8.00 2.72
CA ILE A 74 6.35 -9.33 2.36
C ILE A 74 5.66 -9.31 0.99
N VAL A 75 5.46 -10.49 0.42
CA VAL A 75 4.83 -10.65 -0.91
C VAL A 75 3.47 -9.96 -0.97
N ALA A 76 2.68 -10.02 0.11
CA ALA A 76 1.37 -9.38 0.19
C ALA A 76 1.41 -7.84 0.19
N ASP A 77 2.57 -7.22 0.42
CA ASP A 77 2.72 -5.76 0.29
C ASP A 77 3.02 -5.38 -1.16
N LEU A 78 3.86 -6.15 -1.86
CA LEU A 78 4.15 -5.93 -3.28
C LEU A 78 2.88 -5.99 -4.15
N THR A 79 1.90 -6.83 -3.79
CA THR A 79 0.62 -6.91 -4.51
C THR A 79 -0.22 -5.64 -4.37
N LYS A 80 0.01 -4.82 -3.34
CA LYS A 80 -0.68 -3.53 -3.13
C LYS A 80 -0.06 -2.41 -3.98
N CYS A 81 1.19 -2.57 -4.43
CA CYS A 81 1.95 -1.54 -5.15
C CYS A 81 1.59 -1.39 -6.63
N LYS A 82 0.67 -2.20 -7.16
CA LYS A 82 0.36 -2.37 -8.61
C LYS A 82 1.62 -2.71 -9.41
N ASP A 83 1.76 -4.00 -9.76
CA ASP A 83 2.84 -4.65 -10.53
C ASP A 83 4.11 -3.82 -10.84
N ILE A 84 5.18 -4.08 -10.08
CA ILE A 84 6.59 -3.73 -10.37
C ILE A 84 7.38 -4.98 -10.76
#